data_AF-A0A7C5LH91-F1
#
_entry.id   AF-A0A7C5LH91-F1
#
_cell.length_a   1.000
_cell.length_b   1.000
_cell.length_c   1.000
_cell.angle_alpha   90.00
_cell.angle_beta   90.00
_cell.angle_gamma   90.00
#
_symmetry.space_group_name_H-M   'P 1'
#
loop_
_entity.id
_entity.type
_entity.pdbx_description
1 polymer ?
#
loop_
_entity_poly.entity_id
_entity_poly.type
_entity_poly.pdbx_seq_one_letter_code
_entity_poly.pdbx_strand_id
1 'polypeptide(L)'
;EEIEETNIEKKFNPKTEIQLSDAKKIDPKYQVGDEIVTPLEIPGEFGRMAAQTAKQVIIQKIREEERLKIFEEYKGLEHTLISGTIQRREGRNVFVDVGNTIAIMPPEEQVEHERYNIGNRMKFYLKSVDQGSRGSLITVSRADNELIRLIFEEEIPEIAVGSIEIKSIAREPGSRTKVAIASNEENIDPIGSCVGQRGARIQTIIGELNNEKVDIILWDENPAKFIVNALSPAKVIDIELDEKNKSAKVIVNEDQLSLAIGRNGQNVRLASHLTGWKIDIVTKNDNKSNIEKAAPEPKEETTMEVNDDNNSLIDNQETETTTENS
;
A
#
# COMPACT_ATOMS: atom_id res chain seq x y z
N GLU A 1 -24.27 -43.04 -11.34
CA GLU A 1 -24.99 -43.61 -10.19
C GLU A 1 -25.99 -42.58 -9.74
N GLU A 2 -27.28 -42.87 -9.99
CA GLU A 2 -28.39 -42.08 -9.47
C GLU A 2 -28.37 -42.20 -7.95
N ILE A 3 -28.32 -41.07 -7.25
CA ILE A 3 -28.44 -41.03 -5.80
C ILE A 3 -29.93 -41.27 -5.51
N GLU A 4 -30.26 -42.48 -5.09
CA GLU A 4 -31.56 -42.82 -4.53
C GLU A 4 -31.94 -41.77 -3.48
N GLU A 5 -33.02 -41.03 -3.75
CA GLU A 5 -33.73 -40.26 -2.73
C GLU A 5 -34.19 -41.26 -1.67
N THR A 6 -33.33 -41.45 -0.65
CA THR A 6 -33.66 -42.22 0.54
C THR A 6 -35.04 -41.77 1.03
N ASN A 7 -36.00 -42.69 0.91
CA ASN A 7 -37.38 -42.51 1.32
C ASN A 7 -37.39 -42.44 2.85
N ILE A 8 -37.08 -41.26 3.40
CA ILE A 8 -37.14 -40.99 4.83
C ILE A 8 -38.61 -41.07 5.21
N GLU A 9 -39.04 -42.19 5.79
CA GLU A 9 -40.36 -42.30 6.42
C GLU A 9 -40.53 -41.14 7.39
N LYS A 10 -41.33 -40.14 7.01
CA LYS A 10 -41.70 -39.01 7.89
C LYS A 10 -42.47 -39.58 9.08
N LYS A 11 -41.77 -39.82 10.19
CA LYS A 11 -42.37 -40.30 11.43
C LYS A 11 -43.15 -39.17 12.08
N PHE A 12 -44.44 -39.42 12.32
CA PHE A 12 -45.34 -38.48 12.98
C PHE A 12 -44.80 -38.04 14.34
N ASN A 13 -44.63 -36.73 14.55
CA ASN A 13 -44.21 -36.16 15.83
C ASN A 13 -45.41 -35.54 16.56
N PRO A 14 -45.99 -36.19 17.59
CA PRO A 14 -47.19 -35.71 18.27
C PRO A 14 -47.04 -34.38 19.01
N LYS A 15 -45.81 -33.85 19.16
CA LYS A 15 -45.57 -32.53 19.78
C LYS A 15 -45.64 -31.36 18.80
N THR A 16 -45.39 -31.61 17.52
CA THR A 16 -45.29 -30.57 16.48
C THR A 16 -46.26 -30.78 15.33
N GLU A 17 -46.84 -31.98 15.21
CA GLU A 17 -47.71 -32.38 14.12
C GLU A 17 -49.07 -32.85 14.66
N ILE A 18 -50.11 -32.63 13.86
CA ILE A 18 -51.48 -33.03 14.14
C ILE A 18 -52.01 -33.84 12.95
N GLN A 19 -52.80 -34.87 13.23
CA GLN A 19 -53.42 -35.67 12.17
C GLN A 19 -54.44 -34.82 11.40
N LEU A 20 -54.52 -35.01 10.07
CA LEU A 20 -55.44 -34.26 9.22
C LEU A 20 -56.90 -34.37 9.69
N SER A 21 -57.29 -35.52 10.24
CA SER A 21 -58.61 -35.76 10.81
C SER A 21 -58.92 -34.86 12.02
N ASP A 22 -57.90 -34.52 12.81
CA ASP A 22 -58.03 -33.67 13.99
C ASP A 22 -57.89 -32.18 13.64
N ALA A 23 -57.01 -31.86 12.68
CA ALA A 23 -56.93 -30.52 12.09
C ALA A 23 -58.28 -30.07 11.51
N LYS A 24 -58.95 -30.95 10.76
CA LYS A 24 -60.27 -30.67 10.17
C LYS A 24 -61.40 -30.45 11.18
N LYS A 25 -61.21 -30.81 12.45
CA LYS A 25 -62.16 -30.49 13.54
C LYS A 25 -62.03 -29.04 13.99
N ILE A 26 -60.87 -28.41 13.78
CA ILE A 26 -60.61 -27.00 14.11
C ILE A 26 -61.15 -26.11 12.98
N ASP A 27 -60.72 -26.38 11.74
CA ASP A 27 -61.29 -25.76 10.53
C ASP A 27 -61.33 -26.83 9.41
N PRO A 28 -62.49 -27.10 8.79
CA PRO A 28 -62.62 -28.05 7.68
C PRO A 28 -61.71 -27.75 6.47
N LYS A 29 -61.19 -26.53 6.34
CA LYS A 29 -60.36 -26.09 5.22
C LYS A 29 -58.90 -26.54 5.30
N TYR A 30 -58.43 -27.01 6.46
CA TYR A 30 -57.04 -27.43 6.62
C TYR A 30 -56.67 -28.61 5.72
N GLN A 31 -55.51 -28.50 5.09
CA GLN A 31 -54.91 -29.49 4.19
C GLN A 31 -53.58 -30.00 4.75
N VAL A 32 -53.09 -31.11 4.19
CA VAL A 32 -51.78 -31.66 4.58
C VAL A 32 -50.70 -30.66 4.15
N GLY A 33 -49.92 -30.18 5.13
CA GLY A 33 -48.88 -29.18 4.92
C GLY A 33 -49.19 -27.81 5.51
N ASP A 34 -50.41 -27.58 5.99
CA ASP A 34 -50.78 -26.31 6.64
C ASP A 34 -50.19 -26.19 8.06
N GLU A 35 -49.73 -24.99 8.42
CA GLU A 35 -49.30 -24.67 9.78
C GLU A 35 -50.49 -24.19 10.63
N ILE A 36 -50.77 -24.90 11.72
CA ILE A 36 -51.82 -24.55 12.67
C ILE A 36 -51.20 -23.85 13.88
N VAL A 37 -51.45 -22.55 14.02
CA VAL A 37 -51.01 -21.78 15.19
C VAL A 37 -52.05 -21.94 16.30
N THR A 38 -51.74 -22.75 17.31
CA THR A 38 -52.61 -22.88 18.49
C THR A 38 -52.21 -21.82 19.53
N PRO A 39 -53.09 -20.87 19.90
CA PRO A 39 -52.79 -19.92 20.95
C PRO A 39 -52.67 -20.66 22.28
N LEU A 40 -51.49 -20.63 22.89
CA LEU A 40 -51.27 -21.17 24.23
C LEU A 40 -51.81 -20.18 25.27
N GLU A 41 -52.33 -20.71 26.37
CA GLU A 41 -52.67 -19.88 27.53
C GLU A 41 -51.41 -19.19 28.05
N ILE A 42 -51.44 -17.86 28.14
CA ILE A 42 -50.35 -17.07 28.71
C ILE A 42 -50.32 -17.41 30.21
N PRO A 43 -49.22 -17.98 30.75
CA PRO A 43 -49.11 -18.23 32.17
C PRO A 43 -49.36 -16.92 32.92
N GLY A 44 -50.34 -16.91 33.84
CA GLY A 44 -50.91 -15.69 34.41
C GLY A 44 -49.89 -14.76 35.10
N GLU A 45 -48.74 -15.28 35.50
CA GLU A 45 -47.61 -14.49 36.00
C GLU A 45 -46.28 -15.02 35.45
N PHE A 46 -45.67 -14.27 34.52
CA PHE A 46 -44.27 -14.48 34.17
C PHE A 46 -43.41 -14.20 35.41
N GLY A 47 -42.87 -15.25 36.04
CA GLY A 47 -42.04 -15.10 37.24
C GLY A 47 -40.81 -14.23 37.01
N ARG A 48 -40.12 -13.85 38.10
CA ARG A 48 -38.90 -13.03 38.08
C ARG A 48 -37.85 -13.49 37.05
N MET A 49 -37.73 -14.80 36.87
CA MET A 49 -36.85 -15.44 35.89
C MET A 49 -37.20 -15.04 34.45
N ALA A 50 -38.47 -15.14 34.06
CA ALA A 50 -38.94 -14.81 32.73
C ALA A 50 -38.76 -13.31 32.42
N ALA A 51 -39.00 -12.43 33.40
CA ALA A 51 -38.73 -11.00 33.27
C ALA A 51 -37.23 -10.69 33.09
N GLN A 52 -36.33 -11.39 33.79
CA GLN A 52 -34.89 -11.26 33.60
C GLN A 52 -34.43 -11.75 32.22
N THR A 53 -34.96 -12.90 31.76
CA THR A 53 -34.68 -13.41 30.42
C THR A 53 -35.16 -12.43 29.35
N ALA A 54 -36.38 -11.90 29.48
CA ALA A 54 -36.90 -10.90 28.57
C ALA A 54 -36.01 -9.65 28.53
N LYS A 55 -35.57 -9.13 29.69
CA LYS A 55 -34.60 -8.02 29.75
C LYS A 55 -33.31 -8.34 29.00
N GLN A 56 -32.76 -9.55 29.16
CA GLN A 56 -31.53 -9.95 28.49
C GLN A 56 -31.71 -10.06 26.97
N VAL A 57 -32.81 -10.64 26.51
CA VAL A 57 -33.16 -10.74 25.08
C VAL A 57 -33.34 -9.34 24.48
N ILE A 58 -34.02 -8.44 25.18
CA ILE A 58 -34.20 -7.05 24.74
C ILE A 58 -32.85 -6.33 24.63
N ILE A 59 -31.98 -6.43 25.65
CA ILE A 59 -30.64 -5.82 25.61
C ILE A 59 -29.79 -6.41 24.47
N GLN A 60 -29.88 -7.71 24.22
CA GLN A 60 -29.19 -8.35 23.10
C GLN A 60 -29.68 -7.82 21.74
N LYS A 61 -31.00 -7.76 21.53
CA LYS A 61 -31.58 -7.18 20.31
C LYS A 61 -31.17 -5.72 20.11
N ILE A 62 -31.21 -4.89 21.16
CA ILE A 62 -30.76 -3.48 21.08
C ILE A 62 -29.28 -3.42 20.63
N ARG A 63 -28.41 -4.26 21.20
CA ARG A 63 -26.99 -4.30 20.80
C ARG A 63 -26.76 -4.83 19.39
N GLU A 64 -27.62 -5.72 18.90
CA GLU A 64 -27.57 -6.20 17.51
C GLU A 64 -27.91 -5.08 16.54
N GLU A 65 -29.01 -4.36 16.78
CA GLU A 65 -29.42 -3.20 15.99
C GLU A 65 -28.39 -2.07 16.04
N GLU A 66 -27.82 -1.76 17.21
CA GLU A 66 -26.74 -0.77 17.35
C GLU A 66 -25.51 -1.16 16.50
N ARG A 67 -25.13 -2.44 16.52
CA ARG A 67 -23.98 -2.91 15.72
C ARG A 67 -24.24 -2.86 14.23
N LEU A 68 -25.44 -3.22 13.79
CA LEU A 68 -25.83 -3.11 12.38
C LEU A 68 -25.80 -1.66 11.92
N LYS A 69 -26.35 -0.74 12.73
CA LYS A 69 -26.31 0.69 12.43
C LYS A 69 -24.88 1.22 12.30
N ILE A 70 -23.99 0.85 13.23
CA ILE A 70 -22.57 1.23 13.16
C ILE A 70 -21.91 0.65 11.90
N PHE A 71 -22.19 -0.61 11.57
CA PHE A 71 -21.67 -1.20 10.34
C PHE A 71 -22.08 -0.40 9.10
N GLU A 72 -23.37 -0.13 8.94
CA GLU A 72 -23.90 0.60 7.78
C GLU A 72 -23.32 2.01 7.67
N GLU A 73 -23.21 2.73 8.80
CA GLU A 73 -22.63 4.07 8.87
C GLU A 73 -21.18 4.08 8.39
N TYR A 74 -20.32 3.23 8.96
CA TYR A 74 -18.90 3.22 8.62
C TYR A 74 -18.60 2.51 7.30
N LYS A 75 -19.44 1.59 6.85
CA LYS A 75 -19.28 0.96 5.53
C LYS A 75 -19.44 1.98 4.41
N GLY A 76 -20.33 2.96 4.57
CA GLY A 76 -20.45 4.09 3.64
C GLY A 76 -19.26 5.07 3.68
N LEU A 77 -18.47 5.04 4.75
CA LEU A 77 -17.27 5.86 4.96
C LEU A 77 -15.97 5.09 4.68
N GLU A 78 -16.06 3.87 4.15
CA GLU A 78 -14.87 3.09 3.80
C GLU A 78 -14.00 3.87 2.81
N HIS A 79 -12.69 3.81 2.99
CA HIS A 79 -11.69 4.57 2.24
C HIS A 79 -11.71 6.10 2.44
N THR A 80 -12.38 6.61 3.47
CA THR A 80 -12.34 8.04 3.80
C THR A 80 -11.40 8.37 4.95
N LEU A 81 -11.16 9.67 5.15
CA LEU A 81 -10.42 10.19 6.29
C LEU A 81 -11.34 10.29 7.50
N ILE A 82 -10.90 9.78 8.64
CA ILE A 82 -11.64 9.88 9.90
C ILE A 82 -10.75 10.45 11.00
N SER A 83 -11.32 11.26 11.87
CA SER A 83 -10.63 11.74 13.08
C SER A 83 -10.96 10.82 14.25
N GLY A 84 -9.95 10.45 15.02
CA GLY A 84 -10.12 9.60 16.20
C GLY A 84 -9.18 9.97 17.34
N THR A 85 -9.50 9.52 18.54
CA THR A 85 -8.68 9.71 19.74
C THR A 85 -8.16 8.36 20.20
N ILE A 86 -6.86 8.26 20.49
CA ILE A 86 -6.30 7.01 21.01
C ILE A 86 -6.89 6.75 22.39
N GLN A 87 -7.57 5.62 22.53
CA GLN A 87 -8.19 5.23 23.79
C GLN A 87 -7.25 4.36 24.62
N ARG A 88 -6.66 3.32 23.99
CA ARG A 88 -5.77 2.37 24.67
C ARG A 88 -4.90 1.60 23.68
N ARG A 89 -3.91 0.89 24.22
CA ARG A 89 -3.03 0.00 23.47
C ARG A 89 -3.00 -1.36 24.18
N GLU A 90 -3.32 -2.43 23.46
CA GLU A 90 -3.24 -3.80 23.98
C GLU A 90 -2.19 -4.56 23.16
N GLY A 91 -1.07 -4.90 23.80
CA GLY A 91 0.08 -5.47 23.10
C GLY A 91 0.61 -4.53 22.01
N ARG A 92 0.51 -4.97 20.75
CA ARG A 92 0.91 -4.19 19.58
C ARG A 92 -0.25 -3.50 18.87
N ASN A 93 -1.50 -3.79 19.24
CA ASN A 93 -2.66 -3.14 18.63
C ASN A 93 -2.98 -1.82 19.34
N VAL A 94 -3.31 -0.81 18.55
CA VAL A 94 -3.79 0.48 19.05
C VAL A 94 -5.29 0.57 18.81
N PHE A 95 -6.03 0.96 19.84
CA PHE A 95 -7.48 1.16 19.78
C PHE A 95 -7.79 2.64 19.75
N VAL A 96 -8.55 3.05 18.74
CA VAL A 96 -8.88 4.43 18.44
C VAL A 96 -10.38 4.61 18.62
N ASP A 97 -10.76 5.54 19.48
CA ASP A 97 -12.14 5.99 19.63
C ASP A 97 -12.47 6.93 18.46
N VAL A 98 -13.42 6.52 17.62
CA VAL A 98 -13.89 7.27 16.45
C VAL A 98 -15.29 7.87 16.68
N GLY A 99 -15.68 8.02 17.96
CA GLY A 99 -16.93 8.61 18.41
C GLY A 99 -17.95 7.55 18.82
N ASN A 100 -18.59 6.90 17.84
CA ASN A 100 -19.67 5.96 18.11
C ASN A 100 -19.17 4.54 18.41
N THR A 101 -17.90 4.26 18.13
CA THR A 101 -17.30 2.93 18.24
C THR A 101 -15.78 3.01 18.35
N ILE A 102 -15.15 1.87 18.57
CA ILE A 102 -13.69 1.73 18.68
C ILE A 102 -13.17 1.04 17.42
N ALA A 103 -12.29 1.72 16.70
CA ALA A 103 -11.51 1.17 15.61
C ALA A 103 -10.21 0.55 16.13
N ILE A 104 -9.67 -0.40 15.35
CA ILE A 104 -8.37 -1.03 15.61
C ILE A 104 -7.36 -0.60 14.55
N MET A 105 -6.15 -0.27 15.00
CA MET A 105 -4.99 -0.05 14.15
C MET A 105 -3.97 -1.15 14.44
N PRO A 106 -3.88 -2.18 13.59
CA PRO A 106 -2.93 -3.27 13.77
C PRO A 106 -1.49 -2.79 13.48
N PRO A 107 -0.45 -3.56 13.85
CA PRO A 107 0.94 -3.11 13.79
C PRO A 107 1.42 -2.80 12.37
N GLU A 108 0.88 -3.48 11.36
CA GLU A 108 1.22 -3.28 9.95
C GLU A 108 0.71 -1.92 9.43
N GLU A 109 -0.33 -1.38 10.05
CA GLU A 109 -0.97 -0.11 9.68
C GLU A 109 -0.47 1.06 10.54
N GLN A 110 0.48 0.78 11.43
CA GLN A 110 1.14 1.76 12.30
C GLN A 110 2.42 2.28 11.67
N VAL A 111 2.74 3.53 11.99
CA VAL A 111 4.02 4.16 11.68
C VAL A 111 4.97 3.89 12.84
N GLU A 112 6.07 3.18 12.58
CA GLU A 112 6.99 2.66 13.62
C GLU A 112 7.53 3.73 14.58
N HIS A 113 7.80 4.93 14.05
CA HIS A 113 8.41 6.03 14.82
C HIS A 113 7.38 7.00 15.43
N GLU A 114 6.09 6.79 15.18
CA GLU A 114 5.01 7.63 15.67
C GLU A 114 4.60 7.23 17.10
N ARG A 115 4.29 8.22 17.94
CA ARG A 115 3.92 7.98 19.34
C ARG A 115 2.42 8.00 19.52
N TYR A 116 1.84 6.82 19.66
CA TYR A 116 0.42 6.64 19.93
C TYR A 116 0.10 6.74 21.43
N ASN A 117 0.11 7.96 21.99
CA ASN A 117 -0.25 8.16 23.41
C ASN A 117 -1.76 8.25 23.60
N ILE A 118 -2.24 7.73 24.73
CA ILE A 118 -3.65 7.81 25.12
C ILE A 118 -4.10 9.27 25.20
N GLY A 119 -5.27 9.57 24.64
CA GLY A 119 -5.86 10.90 24.56
C GLY A 119 -5.37 11.74 23.38
N ASN A 120 -4.39 11.28 22.59
CA ASN A 120 -3.96 11.99 21.38
C ASN A 120 -5.04 11.84 20.30
N ARG A 121 -5.45 12.98 19.73
CA ARG A 121 -6.37 13.04 18.60
C ARG A 121 -5.57 13.16 17.32
N MET A 122 -5.86 12.28 16.36
CA MET A 122 -5.17 12.21 15.06
C MET A 122 -6.17 11.83 13.98
N LYS A 123 -5.82 12.11 12.72
CA LYS A 123 -6.56 11.58 11.58
C LYS A 123 -6.08 10.17 11.23
N PHE A 124 -6.94 9.38 10.60
CA PHE A 124 -6.64 8.03 10.17
C PHE A 124 -7.36 7.76 8.86
N TYR A 125 -6.77 6.91 8.04
CA TYR A 125 -7.42 6.35 6.86
C TYR A 125 -8.29 5.17 7.28
N LEU A 126 -9.58 5.20 6.96
CA LEU A 126 -10.47 4.07 7.20
C LEU A 126 -10.25 3.00 6.13
N LYS A 127 -9.46 1.97 6.47
CA LYS A 127 -8.97 0.99 5.51
C LYS A 127 -10.01 -0.07 5.15
N SER A 128 -10.68 -0.62 6.16
CA SER A 128 -11.75 -1.59 5.94
C SER A 128 -12.78 -1.59 7.06
N VAL A 129 -14.00 -1.98 6.69
CA VAL A 129 -15.10 -2.23 7.63
C VAL A 129 -15.69 -3.60 7.35
N ASP A 130 -15.46 -4.51 8.30
CA ASP A 130 -15.82 -5.93 8.20
C ASP A 130 -16.84 -6.34 9.28
N GLN A 131 -17.73 -7.28 8.97
CA GLN A 131 -18.61 -7.87 9.98
C GLN A 131 -17.90 -9.03 10.68
N GLY A 132 -17.50 -8.82 11.93
CA GLY A 132 -16.93 -9.86 12.79
C GLY A 132 -17.99 -10.55 13.65
N SER A 133 -17.61 -11.68 14.25
CA SER A 133 -18.46 -12.46 15.18
C SER A 133 -18.88 -11.69 16.44
N ARG A 134 -18.17 -10.62 16.79
CA ARG A 134 -18.47 -9.77 17.95
C ARG A 134 -19.07 -8.40 17.57
N GLY A 135 -19.20 -8.11 16.28
CA GLY A 135 -19.65 -6.82 15.75
C GLY A 135 -18.76 -6.32 14.62
N SER A 136 -18.99 -5.09 14.19
CA SER A 136 -18.23 -4.43 13.13
C SER A 136 -16.77 -4.24 13.56
N LEU A 137 -15.85 -4.80 12.80
CA LEU A 137 -14.42 -4.58 12.92
C LEU A 137 -14.04 -3.46 11.97
N ILE A 138 -13.62 -2.33 12.55
CA ILE A 138 -13.23 -1.14 11.80
C ILE A 138 -11.71 -1.05 11.88
N THR A 139 -11.04 -1.21 10.75
CA THR A 139 -9.59 -1.16 10.67
C THR A 139 -9.15 0.18 10.10
N VAL A 140 -8.27 0.87 10.84
CA VAL A 140 -7.74 2.18 10.46
C VAL A 140 -6.24 2.12 10.26
N SER A 141 -5.72 3.05 9.46
CA SER A 141 -4.30 3.11 9.12
C SER A 141 -3.72 4.52 9.20
N ARG A 142 -2.47 4.58 9.65
CA ARG A 142 -1.60 5.75 9.55
C ARG A 142 -0.46 5.55 8.54
N ALA A 143 -0.16 4.30 8.18
CA ALA A 143 0.93 3.93 7.28
C ALA A 143 0.55 3.98 5.79
N ASP A 144 -0.72 3.82 5.45
CA ASP A 144 -1.18 3.73 4.05
C ASP A 144 -0.94 5.04 3.26
N ASN A 145 -0.76 4.93 1.93
CA ASN A 145 -0.54 6.09 1.05
C ASN A 145 -1.82 6.90 0.85
N GLU A 146 -2.98 6.25 0.91
CA GLU A 146 -4.28 6.94 0.72
C GLU A 146 -4.54 7.99 1.80
N LEU A 147 -3.95 7.82 2.98
CA LEU A 147 -3.96 8.86 4.01
C LEU A 147 -3.35 10.18 3.54
N ILE A 148 -2.25 10.12 2.78
CA ILE A 148 -1.61 11.32 2.23
C ILE A 148 -2.54 11.97 1.22
N ARG A 149 -3.11 11.19 0.31
CA ARG A 149 -4.06 11.68 -0.71
C ARG A 149 -5.21 12.44 -0.05
N LEU A 150 -5.84 11.83 0.94
CA LEU A 150 -7.00 12.39 1.64
C LEU A 150 -6.66 13.63 2.46
N ILE A 151 -5.50 13.66 3.13
CA ILE A 151 -5.05 14.87 3.86
C ILE A 151 -4.78 16.02 2.89
N PHE A 152 -4.17 15.73 1.73
CA PHE A 152 -3.95 16.73 0.69
C PHE A 152 -5.28 17.26 0.14
N GLU A 153 -6.25 16.37 -0.11
CA GLU A 153 -7.57 16.74 -0.59
C GLU A 153 -8.34 17.62 0.41
N GLU A 154 -8.23 17.33 1.71
CA GLU A 154 -8.86 18.15 2.76
C GLU A 154 -8.19 19.52 2.93
N GLU A 155 -6.84 19.59 2.86
CA GLU A 155 -6.09 20.83 3.10
C GLU A 155 -6.01 21.74 1.86
N ILE A 156 -6.08 21.18 0.65
CA ILE A 156 -5.84 21.91 -0.61
C ILE A 156 -7.11 21.86 -1.48
N PRO A 157 -7.93 22.94 -1.50
CA PRO A 157 -9.17 23.00 -2.26
C PRO A 157 -9.01 22.71 -3.75
N GLU A 158 -7.89 23.11 -4.34
CA GLU A 158 -7.58 22.89 -5.75
C GLU A 158 -7.45 21.40 -6.10
N ILE A 159 -7.07 20.55 -5.14
CA ILE A 159 -7.04 19.08 -5.30
C ILE A 159 -8.45 18.51 -5.17
N ALA A 160 -9.24 18.98 -4.20
CA ALA A 160 -10.64 18.53 -4.02
C ALA A 160 -11.54 18.86 -5.22
N VAL A 161 -11.31 19.99 -5.89
CA VAL A 161 -12.05 20.38 -7.11
C VAL A 161 -11.52 19.66 -8.36
N GLY A 162 -10.29 19.13 -8.31
CA GLY A 162 -9.64 18.44 -9.43
C GLY A 162 -8.89 19.35 -10.41
N SER A 163 -8.69 20.62 -10.07
CA SER A 163 -7.81 21.53 -10.84
C SER A 163 -6.33 21.11 -10.74
N ILE A 164 -5.93 20.52 -9.61
CA ILE A 164 -4.64 19.86 -9.40
C ILE A 164 -4.89 18.38 -9.15
N GLU A 165 -4.14 17.52 -9.83
CA GLU A 165 -4.23 16.07 -9.68
C GLU A 165 -2.95 15.51 -9.02
N ILE A 166 -3.13 14.63 -8.03
CA ILE A 166 -2.04 13.82 -7.47
C ILE A 166 -1.82 12.59 -8.35
N LYS A 167 -0.73 12.62 -9.14
CA LYS A 167 -0.37 11.58 -10.10
C LYS A 167 0.26 10.34 -9.44
N SER A 168 1.09 10.54 -8.42
CA SER A 168 1.81 9.45 -7.76
C SER A 168 2.24 9.84 -6.35
N ILE A 169 2.31 8.88 -5.44
CA ILE A 169 2.80 9.05 -4.07
C ILE A 169 3.81 7.94 -3.80
N ALA A 170 5.01 8.32 -3.35
CA ALA A 170 6.01 7.42 -2.83
C ALA A 170 6.31 7.81 -1.38
N ARG A 171 6.12 6.86 -0.46
CA ARG A 171 6.11 7.14 0.98
C ARG A 171 6.95 6.12 1.74
N GLU A 172 7.72 6.64 2.68
CA GLU A 172 8.30 5.91 3.79
C GLU A 172 7.69 6.45 5.07
N PRO A 173 6.66 5.77 5.63
CA PRO A 173 5.84 6.33 6.70
C PRO A 173 6.68 6.75 7.91
N GLY A 174 6.41 7.96 8.42
CA GLY A 174 7.11 8.57 9.56
C GLY A 174 8.49 9.12 9.25
N SER A 175 8.95 9.04 8.00
CA SER A 175 10.24 9.57 7.59
C SER A 175 10.12 10.62 6.49
N ARG A 176 9.72 10.19 5.28
CA ARG A 176 9.67 11.06 4.11
C ARG A 176 8.70 10.55 3.06
N THR A 177 7.97 11.48 2.46
CA THR A 177 7.04 11.23 1.34
C THR A 177 7.34 12.18 0.20
N LYS A 178 7.30 11.66 -1.02
CA LYS A 178 7.27 12.44 -2.26
C LYS A 178 5.88 12.33 -2.88
N VAL A 179 5.30 13.47 -3.23
CA VAL A 179 3.99 13.55 -3.88
C VAL A 179 4.17 14.21 -5.25
N ALA A 180 3.86 13.49 -6.31
CA ALA A 180 3.89 14.01 -7.67
C ALA A 180 2.53 14.62 -8.02
N ILE A 181 2.53 15.90 -8.38
CA ILE A 181 1.32 16.65 -8.72
C ILE A 181 1.43 17.24 -10.14
N ALA A 182 0.28 17.33 -10.80
CA ALA A 182 0.13 18.02 -12.09
C ALA A 182 -1.05 18.98 -12.01
N SER A 183 -0.96 20.11 -12.70
CA SER A 183 -2.13 20.98 -12.91
C SER A 183 -2.88 20.52 -14.16
N ASN A 184 -4.21 20.48 -14.08
CA ASN A 184 -5.09 20.28 -15.23
C ASN A 184 -5.42 21.62 -15.93
N GLU A 185 -5.13 22.74 -15.28
CA GLU A 185 -5.37 24.08 -15.79
C GLU A 185 -4.06 24.87 -15.95
N GLU A 186 -3.87 25.52 -17.10
CA GLU A 186 -2.62 26.25 -17.40
C GLU A 186 -2.37 27.46 -16.48
N ASN A 187 -3.43 28.02 -15.88
CA ASN A 187 -3.34 29.24 -15.07
C ASN A 187 -3.08 28.97 -13.58
N ILE A 188 -2.95 27.71 -13.16
CA ILE A 188 -2.77 27.33 -11.76
C ILE A 188 -1.35 26.81 -11.58
N ASP A 189 -0.62 27.40 -10.64
CA ASP A 189 0.69 26.88 -10.19
C ASP A 189 0.47 25.77 -9.16
N PRO A 190 0.72 24.49 -9.52
CA PRO A 190 0.40 23.38 -8.62
C PRO A 190 1.30 23.38 -7.38
N ILE A 191 2.58 23.76 -7.50
CA ILE A 191 3.49 23.79 -6.35
C ILE A 191 3.08 24.91 -5.41
N GLY A 192 2.85 26.11 -5.94
CA GLY A 192 2.44 27.28 -5.15
C GLY A 192 1.14 27.04 -4.38
N SER A 193 0.14 26.43 -5.01
CA SER A 193 -1.13 26.09 -4.36
C SER A 193 -0.98 25.04 -3.25
N CYS A 194 -0.16 24.02 -3.44
CA CYS A 194 0.05 22.99 -2.40
C CYS A 194 0.92 23.49 -1.24
N VAL A 195 1.92 24.35 -1.50
CA VAL A 195 2.79 24.92 -0.46
C VAL A 195 2.04 25.99 0.36
N GLY A 196 1.25 26.81 -0.32
CA GLY A 196 0.53 27.93 0.28
C GLY A 196 1.45 29.10 0.68
N GLN A 197 0.86 30.18 1.20
CA GLN A 197 1.61 31.38 1.58
C GLN A 197 2.69 31.04 2.62
N ARG A 198 3.95 31.28 2.27
CA ARG A 198 5.14 30.98 3.10
C ARG A 198 5.19 29.51 3.60
N GLY A 199 4.59 28.58 2.87
CA GLY A 199 4.57 27.17 3.27
C GLY A 199 3.53 26.80 4.31
N ALA A 200 2.55 27.67 4.60
CA ALA A 200 1.59 27.41 5.68
C ALA A 200 0.82 26.09 5.50
N ARG A 201 0.31 25.79 4.30
CA ARG A 201 -0.47 24.57 4.02
C ARG A 201 0.39 23.32 4.18
N ILE A 202 1.57 23.30 3.56
CA ILE A 202 2.47 22.14 3.65
C ILE A 202 2.95 21.90 5.09
N GLN A 203 3.13 22.94 5.90
CA GLN A 203 3.46 22.78 7.31
C GLN A 203 2.30 22.19 8.12
N THR A 204 1.04 22.54 7.82
CA THR A 204 -0.14 21.89 8.40
C THR A 204 -0.15 20.39 8.10
N ILE A 205 0.09 20.02 6.83
CA ILE A 205 0.15 18.62 6.40
C ILE A 205 1.28 17.87 7.13
N ILE A 206 2.48 18.44 7.18
CA ILE A 206 3.62 17.86 7.92
C ILE A 206 3.28 17.67 9.40
N GLY A 207 2.55 18.61 10.01
CA GLY A 207 2.06 18.52 11.38
C GLY A 207 1.09 17.34 11.59
N GLU A 208 0.16 17.13 10.67
CA GLU A 208 -0.81 16.01 10.70
C GLU A 208 -0.14 14.64 10.45
N LEU A 209 1.05 14.63 9.86
CA LEU A 209 1.88 13.43 9.67
C LEU A 209 2.96 13.28 10.75
N ASN A 210 2.82 13.96 11.88
CA ASN A 210 3.74 13.92 13.02
C ASN A 210 5.22 14.19 12.63
N ASN A 211 5.43 15.23 11.80
CA ASN A 211 6.72 15.69 11.28
C ASN A 211 7.39 14.78 10.23
N GLU A 212 6.61 13.93 9.55
CA GLU A 212 7.06 13.29 8.31
C GLU A 212 7.42 14.36 7.25
N LYS A 213 8.60 14.25 6.62
CA LYS A 213 9.01 15.24 5.59
C LYS A 213 8.23 15.01 4.31
N VAL A 214 7.61 16.05 3.76
CA VAL A 214 6.84 15.95 2.51
C VAL A 214 7.49 16.81 1.43
N ASP A 215 7.88 16.17 0.32
CA ASP A 215 8.35 16.84 -0.89
C ASP A 215 7.22 16.85 -1.92
N ILE A 216 6.88 18.05 -2.42
CA ILE A 216 5.96 18.23 -3.53
C ILE A 216 6.77 18.31 -4.82
N ILE A 217 6.49 17.40 -5.75
CA ILE A 217 7.24 17.22 -6.99
C ILE A 217 6.33 17.52 -8.18
N LEU A 218 6.81 18.33 -9.12
CA LEU A 218 6.08 18.55 -10.37
C LEU A 218 6.19 17.30 -11.25
N TRP A 219 5.04 16.74 -11.59
CA TRP A 219 4.93 15.66 -12.57
C TRP A 219 5.10 16.21 -13.98
N ASP A 220 5.72 15.42 -14.87
CA ASP A 220 5.89 15.75 -16.29
C ASP A 220 5.71 14.47 -17.10
N GLU A 221 5.10 14.59 -18.29
CA GLU A 221 4.95 13.47 -19.23
C GLU A 221 6.30 12.94 -19.72
N ASN A 222 7.30 13.82 -19.82
CA ASN A 222 8.65 13.44 -20.17
C ASN A 222 9.34 12.77 -18.96
N PRO A 223 9.69 11.47 -19.06
CA PRO A 223 10.29 10.74 -17.95
C PRO A 223 11.62 11.34 -17.49
N ALA A 224 12.42 11.93 -18.39
CA ALA A 224 13.68 12.56 -18.03
C ALA A 224 13.44 13.74 -17.07
N LYS A 225 12.49 14.62 -17.42
CA LYS A 225 12.13 15.77 -16.58
C LYS A 225 11.52 15.32 -15.26
N PHE A 226 10.63 14.35 -15.29
CA PHE A 226 9.99 13.86 -14.08
C PHE A 226 10.99 13.21 -13.11
N ILE A 227 11.96 12.44 -13.60
CA ILE A 227 13.03 11.85 -12.78
C ILE A 227 13.92 12.93 -12.16
N VAL A 228 14.30 13.95 -12.94
CA VAL A 228 15.07 15.10 -12.43
C VAL A 228 14.30 15.80 -11.31
N ASN A 229 13.00 16.06 -11.50
CA ASN A 229 12.15 16.67 -10.48
C ASN A 229 12.06 15.78 -9.24
N ALA A 230 11.89 14.46 -9.40
CA ALA A 230 11.76 13.51 -8.30
C ALA A 230 13.00 13.42 -7.40
N LEU A 231 14.20 13.67 -7.95
CA LEU A 231 15.46 13.68 -7.22
C LEU A 231 15.70 14.98 -6.44
N SER A 232 14.84 15.99 -6.59
CA SER A 232 14.87 17.21 -5.78
C SER A 232 15.00 16.88 -4.29
N PRO A 233 15.93 17.52 -3.56
CA PRO A 233 16.63 18.77 -3.88
C PRO A 233 17.97 18.65 -4.64
N ALA A 234 18.38 17.45 -5.06
CA ALA A 234 19.67 17.28 -5.73
C ALA A 234 19.67 17.82 -7.17
N LYS A 235 20.77 18.48 -7.57
CA LYS A 235 20.92 19.01 -8.93
C LYS A 235 21.50 17.95 -9.86
N VAL A 236 20.72 17.60 -10.89
CA VAL A 236 21.12 16.67 -11.96
C VAL A 236 21.80 17.45 -13.09
N ILE A 237 22.89 16.88 -13.63
CA ILE A 237 23.60 17.44 -14.79
C ILE A 237 23.00 16.89 -16.07
N ASP A 238 22.86 15.57 -16.13
CA ASP A 238 22.46 14.84 -17.33
C ASP A 238 21.81 13.51 -16.96
N ILE A 239 21.02 12.96 -17.88
CA ILE A 239 20.25 11.73 -17.68
C ILE A 239 20.23 10.90 -18.97
N GLU A 240 20.69 9.66 -18.86
CA GLU A 240 20.64 8.66 -19.92
C GLU A 240 19.46 7.71 -19.62
N LEU A 241 18.47 7.68 -20.52
CA LEU A 241 17.29 6.81 -20.38
C LEU A 241 17.42 5.54 -21.21
N ASP A 242 17.07 4.41 -20.60
CA ASP A 242 16.78 3.16 -21.30
C ASP A 242 15.30 2.82 -21.14
N GLU A 243 14.51 3.21 -22.15
CA GLU A 243 13.06 3.03 -22.17
C GLU A 243 12.65 1.55 -22.18
N LYS A 244 13.47 0.65 -22.74
CA LYS A 244 13.13 -0.78 -22.81
C LYS A 244 13.14 -1.41 -21.42
N ASN A 245 14.11 -1.05 -20.60
CA ASN A 245 14.29 -1.59 -19.25
C ASN A 245 13.67 -0.73 -18.15
N LYS A 246 13.09 0.43 -18.50
CA LYS A 246 12.64 1.46 -17.56
C LYS A 246 13.73 1.80 -16.53
N SER A 247 14.95 2.00 -17.02
CA SER A 247 16.09 2.40 -16.20
C SER A 247 16.65 3.75 -16.65
N ALA A 248 17.10 4.53 -15.69
CA ALA A 248 17.67 5.85 -15.89
C ALA A 248 18.99 5.96 -15.17
N LYS A 249 20.03 6.36 -15.89
CA LYS A 249 21.33 6.65 -15.33
C LYS A 249 21.48 8.16 -15.21
N VAL A 250 21.58 8.63 -13.97
CA VAL A 250 21.55 10.03 -13.61
C VAL A 250 22.95 10.48 -13.23
N ILE A 251 23.45 11.49 -13.92
CA ILE A 251 24.79 12.02 -13.72
C ILE A 251 24.71 13.27 -12.85
N VAL A 252 25.43 13.25 -11.74
CA VAL A 252 25.49 14.36 -10.77
C VAL A 252 26.95 14.77 -10.51
N ASN A 253 27.14 15.95 -9.92
CA ASN A 253 28.44 16.35 -9.40
C ASN A 253 28.74 15.59 -8.09
N GLU A 254 30.01 15.49 -7.71
CA GLU A 254 30.44 14.79 -6.49
C GLU A 254 29.80 15.38 -5.21
N ASP A 255 29.61 16.70 -5.15
CA ASP A 255 28.95 17.38 -4.03
C ASP A 255 27.45 17.06 -3.93
N GLN A 256 26.82 16.68 -5.05
CA GLN A 256 25.40 16.34 -5.14
C GLN A 256 25.14 14.85 -4.95
N LEU A 257 26.15 13.98 -5.06
CA LEU A 257 26.00 12.52 -5.00
C LEU A 257 25.31 12.07 -3.71
N SER A 258 25.81 12.54 -2.56
CA SER A 258 25.25 12.20 -1.25
C SER A 258 23.80 12.67 -1.10
N LEU A 259 23.48 13.86 -1.63
CA LEU A 259 22.13 14.42 -1.58
C LEU A 259 21.15 13.64 -2.49
N ALA A 260 21.61 13.27 -3.69
CA ALA A 260 20.84 12.53 -4.67
C ALA A 260 20.49 11.12 -4.18
N ILE A 261 21.45 10.42 -3.57
CA ILE A 261 21.23 9.11 -2.94
C ILE A 261 20.35 9.27 -1.69
N GLY A 262 20.65 10.25 -0.85
CA GLY A 262 20.01 10.47 0.44
C GLY A 262 20.47 9.48 1.52
N ARG A 263 20.05 9.72 2.77
CA ARG A 263 20.39 8.86 3.91
C ARG A 263 19.88 7.43 3.65
N ASN A 264 20.78 6.44 3.68
CA ASN A 264 20.48 5.03 3.39
C ASN A 264 19.78 4.81 2.02
N GLY A 265 20.06 5.67 1.02
CA GLY A 265 19.41 5.57 -0.29
C GLY A 265 17.93 5.97 -0.32
N GLN A 266 17.42 6.63 0.73
CA GLN A 266 16.01 7.01 0.84
C GLN A 266 15.56 7.89 -0.34
N ASN A 267 16.35 8.88 -0.76
CA ASN A 267 15.90 9.82 -1.79
C ASN A 267 15.78 9.13 -3.16
N VAL A 268 16.79 8.36 -3.56
CA VAL A 268 16.76 7.60 -4.83
C VAL A 268 15.68 6.52 -4.82
N ARG A 269 15.45 5.85 -3.68
CA ARG A 269 14.39 4.84 -3.54
C ARG A 269 13.01 5.47 -3.69
N LEU A 270 12.74 6.58 -3.01
CA LEU A 270 11.48 7.30 -3.14
C LEU A 270 11.28 7.83 -4.57
N ALA A 271 12.32 8.39 -5.20
CA ALA A 271 12.24 8.85 -6.59
C ALA A 271 11.95 7.70 -7.56
N SER A 272 12.56 6.54 -7.33
CA SER A 272 12.33 5.33 -8.13
C SER A 272 10.90 4.81 -8.00
N HIS A 273 10.36 4.75 -6.77
CA HIS A 273 8.96 4.36 -6.54
C HIS A 273 7.97 5.38 -7.11
N LEU A 274 8.28 6.67 -7.00
CA LEU A 274 7.42 7.76 -7.48
C LEU A 274 7.26 7.74 -9.00
N THR A 275 8.38 7.53 -9.70
CA THR A 275 8.46 7.55 -11.16
C THR A 275 8.16 6.19 -11.80
N GLY A 276 8.36 5.10 -11.07
CA GLY A 276 8.31 3.74 -11.61
C GLY A 276 9.55 3.36 -12.44
N TRP A 277 10.63 4.14 -12.36
CA TRP A 277 11.90 3.88 -13.05
C TRP A 277 12.96 3.38 -12.09
N LYS A 278 13.85 2.50 -12.55
CA LYS A 278 15.09 2.18 -11.83
C LYS A 278 16.07 3.33 -12.03
N ILE A 279 16.58 3.90 -10.95
CA ILE A 279 17.44 5.09 -11.01
C ILE A 279 18.82 4.76 -10.46
N ASP A 280 19.83 4.84 -11.31
CA ASP A 280 21.24 4.66 -10.96
C ASP A 280 21.95 6.01 -10.98
N ILE A 281 22.55 6.41 -9.87
CA ILE A 281 23.20 7.72 -9.74
C ILE A 281 24.72 7.54 -9.86
N VAL A 282 25.34 8.26 -10.79
CA VAL A 282 26.78 8.23 -11.05
C VAL A 282 27.38 9.63 -11.02
N THR A 283 28.68 9.72 -10.74
CA THR A 283 29.40 10.99 -10.85
C THR A 283 29.89 11.23 -12.28
N LYS A 284 30.13 12.49 -12.63
CA LYS A 284 30.71 12.88 -13.93
C LYS A 284 32.05 12.19 -14.23
N ASN A 285 32.88 11.96 -13.21
CA ASN A 285 34.18 11.34 -13.34
C ASN A 285 34.07 9.84 -13.63
N ASP A 286 33.14 9.15 -12.94
CA ASP A 286 32.87 7.73 -13.20
C ASP A 286 32.31 7.50 -14.60
N ASN A 287 31.48 8.42 -15.11
CA ASN A 287 30.90 8.27 -16.44
C ASN A 287 31.95 8.31 -17.56
N LYS A 288 33.00 9.13 -17.43
CA LYS A 288 34.11 9.18 -18.42
C LYS A 288 34.89 7.87 -18.49
N SER A 289 35.13 7.22 -17.35
CA SER A 289 35.90 5.97 -17.30
C SER A 289 35.20 4.79 -17.99
N ASN A 290 33.86 4.81 -18.06
CA ASN A 290 33.08 3.81 -18.79
C ASN A 290 33.01 4.09 -20.29
N ILE A 291 33.08 5.36 -20.69
CA ILE A 291 33.09 5.76 -22.11
C ILE A 291 34.48 5.50 -22.73
N GLU A 292 35.57 5.79 -22.02
CA GLU A 292 36.93 5.52 -22.50
C GLU A 292 37.24 4.02 -22.66
N LYS A 293 36.60 3.15 -21.88
CA LYS A 293 36.69 1.68 -22.05
C LYS A 293 35.88 1.12 -23.22
N ALA A 294 35.00 1.92 -23.82
CA ALA A 294 34.15 1.52 -24.94
C ALA A 294 34.65 2.05 -26.30
N ALA A 295 35.73 2.83 -26.32
CA ALA A 295 36.40 3.22 -27.56
C ALA A 295 37.34 2.10 -28.03
N PRO A 296 37.24 1.58 -29.27
CA PRO A 296 38.23 0.65 -29.78
C PRO A 296 39.55 1.40 -30.00
N GLU A 297 40.63 0.94 -29.34
CA GLU A 297 41.99 1.41 -29.60
C GLU A 297 42.34 1.21 -31.10
N PRO A 298 43.01 2.18 -31.76
CA PRO A 298 43.48 2.00 -33.12
C PRO A 298 44.63 0.98 -33.11
N LYS A 299 44.49 -0.07 -33.93
CA LYS A 299 45.51 -1.12 -34.11
C LYS A 299 46.83 -0.51 -34.59
N GLU A 300 47.90 -0.73 -33.82
CA GLU A 300 49.28 -0.41 -34.18
C GLU A 300 49.70 -1.17 -35.45
N GLU A 301 50.44 -0.47 -36.31
CA GLU A 301 51.10 -0.98 -37.50
C GLU A 301 52.14 -2.04 -37.13
N THR A 302 52.10 -3.16 -37.84
CA THR A 302 53.01 -4.30 -37.69
C THR A 302 54.31 -4.01 -38.43
N THR A 303 55.41 -3.82 -37.71
CA THR A 303 56.76 -4.02 -38.26
C THR A 303 57.16 -5.48 -38.04
N MET A 304 57.25 -6.24 -39.13
CA MET A 304 57.93 -7.54 -39.17
C MET A 304 59.02 -7.49 -40.24
N GLU A 305 60.26 -7.30 -39.79
CA GLU A 305 61.44 -7.75 -40.51
C GLU A 305 61.78 -9.16 -40.02
N VAL A 306 61.68 -10.16 -40.91
CA VAL A 306 62.54 -11.36 -40.90
C VAL A 306 62.70 -11.84 -42.35
N ASN A 307 63.82 -11.45 -42.98
CA ASN A 307 64.59 -12.30 -43.90
C ASN A 307 65.37 -13.28 -42.99
N ASP A 308 65.71 -14.52 -43.29
CA ASP A 308 65.95 -15.27 -44.53
C ASP A 308 65.68 -16.75 -44.19
N ASP A 309 65.34 -17.59 -45.17
CA ASP A 309 65.85 -18.96 -45.26
C ASP A 309 65.38 -19.61 -46.57
N ASN A 310 66.25 -19.61 -47.58
CA ASN A 310 66.27 -20.59 -48.67
C ASN A 310 67.55 -20.45 -49.50
N ASN A 311 68.59 -21.22 -49.17
CA ASN A 311 69.31 -21.98 -50.21
C ASN A 311 70.23 -23.07 -49.63
N SER A 312 69.91 -24.31 -50.00
CA SER A 312 70.79 -25.34 -50.56
C SER A 312 72.10 -25.76 -49.85
N LEU A 313 72.21 -27.10 -49.70
CA LEU A 313 73.40 -27.95 -49.78
C LEU A 313 74.23 -28.13 -48.50
N ILE A 314 74.12 -29.31 -47.88
CA ILE A 314 75.26 -30.03 -47.32
C ILE A 314 75.18 -31.49 -47.77
N ASP A 315 76.21 -31.92 -48.50
CA ASP A 315 76.55 -33.31 -48.70
C ASP A 315 77.71 -33.65 -47.76
N ASN A 316 77.54 -34.79 -47.07
CA ASN A 316 78.56 -35.72 -46.58
C ASN A 316 79.58 -35.37 -45.47
N GLN A 317 79.50 -36.25 -44.47
CA GLN A 317 80.56 -37.09 -43.87
C GLN A 317 81.16 -36.73 -42.51
N GLU A 318 81.03 -37.74 -41.62
CA GLU A 318 82.01 -38.25 -40.64
C GLU A 318 82.39 -37.31 -39.48
N THR A 319 82.62 -37.72 -38.23
CA THR A 319 82.69 -38.99 -37.48
C THR A 319 82.87 -38.57 -36.02
N GLU A 320 82.39 -39.40 -35.07
CA GLU A 320 83.03 -39.66 -33.76
C GLU A 320 83.22 -38.46 -32.78
N THR A 321 83.12 -38.52 -31.46
CA THR A 321 82.97 -39.56 -30.45
C THR A 321 82.83 -38.85 -29.10
N THR A 322 82.12 -39.50 -28.18
CA THR A 322 82.44 -39.66 -26.74
C THR A 322 82.35 -38.49 -25.76
N THR A 323 81.53 -38.74 -24.72
CA THR A 323 81.84 -38.63 -23.26
C THR A 323 82.08 -37.23 -22.68
N GLU A 324 81.75 -36.88 -21.44
CA GLU A 324 81.19 -37.54 -20.27
C GLU A 324 80.92 -36.43 -19.23
N ASN A 325 80.02 -36.72 -18.30
CA ASN A 325 80.05 -36.36 -16.87
C ASN A 325 80.52 -34.95 -16.46
N SER A 326 79.64 -34.16 -15.87
CA SER A 326 79.29 -34.21 -14.42
C SER A 326 78.22 -33.18 -14.12
#